data_AF-A0A1F8P762-F1
#
_entry.id   AF-A0A1F8P762-F1
#
_cell.length_a   1.000
_cell.length_b   1.000
_cell.length_c   1.000
_cell.angle_alpha   90.00
_cell.angle_beta   90.00
_cell.angle_gamma   90.00
#
_symmetry.space_group_name_H-M   'P 1'
#
loop_
_entity.id
_entity.type
_entity.pdbx_description
1 polymer ?
#
loop_
_entity_poly.entity_id
_entity_poly.type
_entity_poly.pdbx_seq_one_letter_code
_entity_poly.pdbx_strand_id
1 'polypeptide(L)' 'MFFGGWMTIIWVVIIALIVWGVVALVRRGSAASGTPPKPDPLEIARERYARGEISREEFEEIKKNLS' A
#
# COMPACT_ATOMS: atom_id res chain seq x y z
N MET A 1 18.39 -26.85 36.79
CA MET A 1 18.17 -25.47 36.29
C MET A 1 17.39 -25.51 34.96
N PHE A 2 16.12 -25.95 34.97
CA PHE A 2 15.31 -26.04 33.72
C PHE A 2 13.89 -25.44 33.84
N PHE A 3 13.50 -24.99 35.03
CA PHE A 3 12.20 -24.34 35.24
C PHE A 3 12.08 -22.94 34.62
N GLY A 4 13.20 -22.34 34.17
CA GLY A 4 13.20 -21.05 33.48
C GLY A 4 12.79 -21.11 32.00
N GLY A 5 12.96 -22.27 31.33
CA GLY A 5 12.72 -22.39 29.89
C GLY A 5 11.24 -22.47 29.51
N TRP A 6 10.39 -23.03 30.37
CA TRP A 6 8.95 -23.09 30.11
C TRP A 6 8.30 -21.70 30.23
N MET A 7 8.79 -20.89 31.17
CA MET A 7 8.35 -19.51 31.36
C MET A 7 8.72 -18.65 30.13
N THR A 8 9.91 -18.82 29.56
CA THR A 8 10.33 -18.05 28.38
C THR A 8 9.53 -18.40 27.13
N ILE A 9 9.17 -19.68 26.93
CA ILE A 9 8.32 -20.10 25.81
C ILE A 9 6.94 -19.42 25.88
N ILE A 10 6.34 -19.37 27.07
CA ILE A 10 5.05 -18.69 27.28
C ILE A 10 5.17 -17.20 26.94
N TRP A 11 6.23 -16.54 27.38
CA TRP A 11 6.49 -15.13 27.04
C TRP A 11 6.68 -14.89 25.55
N VAL A 12 7.41 -15.77 24.85
CA VAL A 12 7.59 -15.69 23.39
C VAL A 12 6.26 -15.83 22.66
N VAL A 13 5.40 -16.77 23.08
CA VAL A 13 4.07 -16.95 22.50
C VAL A 13 3.18 -15.73 22.73
N ILE A 14 3.21 -15.15 23.93
CA ILE A 14 2.45 -13.92 24.26
C ILE A 14 2.92 -12.75 23.37
N ILE A 15 4.23 -12.55 23.24
CA ILE A 15 4.78 -11.51 22.37
C ILE A 15 4.39 -11.75 20.91
N ALA A 16 4.47 -12.99 20.43
CA ALA A 16 4.07 -13.34 19.07
C ALA A 16 2.58 -13.05 18.83
N LEU A 17 1.70 -13.34 19.79
CA LEU A 17 0.27 -13.02 19.71
C LEU A 17 0.02 -11.51 19.68
N ILE A 18 0.74 -10.73 20.48
CA ILE A 18 0.63 -9.26 20.47
C ILE A 18 1.07 -8.72 19.11
N VAL A 19 2.24 -9.14 18.62
CA VAL A 19 2.76 -8.72 17.31
C VAL A 19 1.79 -9.10 16.19
N TRP A 20 1.27 -10.33 16.21
CA TRP A 20 0.28 -10.79 15.23
C TRP A 20 -1.01 -9.96 15.28
N GLY A 21 -1.51 -9.65 16.48
CA GLY A 21 -2.68 -8.80 16.67
C GLY A 21 -2.49 -7.38 16.13
N VAL A 22 -1.34 -6.75 16.44
CA VAL A 22 -1.00 -5.42 15.91
C VAL A 22 -0.86 -5.45 14.39
N VAL A 23 -0.15 -6.44 13.83
CA VAL A 23 0.03 -6.59 12.38
C VAL A 23 -1.31 -6.83 11.68
N ALA A 24 -2.20 -7.63 12.26
CA ALA A 24 -3.54 -7.87 11.71
C ALA A 24 -4.40 -6.60 11.74
N LEU A 25 -4.32 -5.81 12.81
CA LEU A 25 -5.05 -4.55 12.94
C LEU A 25 -4.53 -3.49 11.96
N VAL A 26 -3.21 -3.36 11.84
CA VAL A 26 -2.56 -2.47 10.87
C VAL A 26 -2.88 -2.91 9.45
N ARG A 27 -2.78 -4.19 9.11
CA ARG A 27 -3.14 -4.70 7.78
C ARG A 27 -4.60 -4.45 7.41
N ARG A 28 -5.52 -4.54 8.38
CA ARG A 28 -6.94 -4.27 8.17
C ARG A 28 -7.23 -2.77 8.00
N GLY A 29 -6.48 -1.90 8.70
CA GLY A 29 -6.47 -0.45 8.44
C GLY A 29 -5.77 -0.07 7.12
N SER A 30 -4.77 -0.85 6.70
CA SER A 30 -4.09 -0.73 5.42
C SER A 30 -4.88 -1.30 4.24
N ALA A 31 -5.85 -2.17 4.48
CA ALA A 31 -6.83 -2.56 3.46
C ALA A 31 -7.86 -1.44 3.20
N ALA A 32 -8.08 -0.54 4.18
CA ALA A 32 -8.85 0.69 4.01
C ALA A 32 -8.00 1.85 3.45
N SER A 33 -6.68 1.80 3.63
CA SER A 33 -5.73 2.49 2.76
C SER A 33 -5.37 1.59 1.58
N GLY A 34 -6.41 1.20 0.84
CA GLY A 34 -6.24 1.15 -0.60
C GLY A 34 -5.70 2.51 -0.96
N THR A 35 -4.37 2.60 -1.13
CA THR A 35 -3.75 3.66 -1.93
C THR A 35 -4.68 3.77 -3.12
N PRO A 36 -5.48 4.85 -3.28
CA PRO A 36 -6.19 5.04 -4.54
C PRO A 36 -5.10 4.83 -5.58
N PRO A 37 -5.26 3.87 -6.52
CA PRO A 37 -4.19 3.50 -7.44
C PRO A 37 -3.64 4.83 -7.91
N LYS A 38 -2.38 5.08 -7.52
CA LYS A 38 -1.77 6.41 -7.62
C LYS A 38 -2.06 6.81 -9.05
N PRO A 39 -2.96 7.81 -9.29
CA PRO A 39 -3.72 7.84 -10.54
C PRO A 39 -2.72 7.77 -11.65
N ASP A 40 -2.84 6.71 -12.46
CA ASP A 40 -1.83 6.40 -13.46
C ASP A 40 -1.61 7.72 -14.20
N PRO A 41 -0.38 8.25 -14.31
CA PRO A 41 -0.17 9.53 -14.95
C PRO A 41 -0.78 9.58 -16.37
N LEU A 42 -0.95 8.41 -17.02
CA LEU A 42 -1.73 8.25 -18.25
C LEU A 42 -3.23 8.54 -18.09
N GLU A 43 -3.82 8.13 -16.98
CA GLU A 43 -5.23 8.35 -16.63
C GLU A 43 -5.49 9.84 -16.33
N ILE A 44 -4.57 10.50 -15.62
CA ILE A 44 -4.60 11.97 -15.41
C ILE A 44 -4.50 12.71 -16.74
N ALA A 45 -3.55 12.31 -17.61
CA ALA A 45 -3.38 12.92 -18.92
C ALA A 45 -4.62 12.74 -19.81
N ARG A 46 -5.23 11.54 -19.79
CA ARG A 46 -6.46 11.25 -20.53
C ARG A 46 -7.62 12.12 -20.06
N GLU A 47 -7.76 12.30 -18.75
CA GLU A 47 -8.83 13.12 -18.19
C GLU A 47 -8.70 14.60 -18.60
N ARG A 48 -7.47 15.14 -18.62
CA ARG A 48 -7.20 16.50 -19.10
C ARG A 48 -7.44 16.65 -20.60
N TYR A 49 -7.08 15.64 -21.39
CA TYR A 49 -7.37 15.61 -22.82
C TYR A 49 -8.89 15.61 -23.08
N ALA A 50 -9.65 14.82 -22.32
CA ALA A 50 -11.11 14.77 -22.42
C ALA A 50 -11.79 16.08 -22.00
N ARG A 51 -11.20 16.82 -21.04
CA ARG A 51 -11.61 18.18 -20.67
C ARG A 51 -11.20 19.25 -21.68
N GLY A 52 -10.33 18.91 -22.65
CA GLY A 52 -9.77 19.85 -23.61
C GLY A 52 -8.71 20.79 -23.03
N GLU A 53 -8.14 20.44 -21.86
CA GLU A 53 -7.09 21.24 -21.20
C GLU A 53 -5.71 21.05 -21.84
N ILE A 54 -5.51 19.94 -22.58
CA ILE A 54 -4.27 19.62 -23.29
C ILE A 54 -4.57 19.24 -24.74
N SER A 55 -3.63 19.50 -25.65
CA SER A 55 -3.74 19.11 -27.05
C SER A 55 -3.44 17.61 -27.24
N ARG A 56 -3.77 17.11 -28.45
CA ARG A 56 -3.45 15.72 -28.81
C ARG A 56 -1.93 15.50 -28.87
N GLU A 57 -1.16 16.50 -29.30
CA GLU A 57 0.30 16.42 -29.35
C GLU A 57 0.89 16.26 -27.95
N GLU A 58 0.43 17.08 -26.99
CA GLU A 58 0.86 17.02 -25.59
C GLU A 58 0.50 15.67 -24.94
N PHE A 59 -0.70 15.14 -25.21
CA PHE A 59 -1.10 13.83 -24.72
C PHE A 59 -0.22 12.69 -25.25
N GLU A 60 0.13 12.71 -26.54
CA GLU A 60 1.01 11.71 -27.16
C GLU A 60 2.45 11.79 -26.62
N GLU A 61 2.96 12.98 -26.33
CA GLU A 61 4.28 13.17 -25.72
C GLU A 61 4.35 12.63 -24.28
N ILE A 62 3.30 12.89 -23.50
CA ILE A 62 3.15 12.37 -22.13
C ILE A 62 3.06 10.83 -22.17
N LYS A 63 2.24 10.29 -23.07
CA LYS A 63 2.08 8.84 -23.25
C LYS A 63 3.39 8.15 -23.64
N LYS A 64 4.21 8.77 -24.49
CA LYS A 64 5.53 8.26 -24.88
C LYS A 64 6.55 8.31 -23.74
N ASN A 65 6.49 9.34 -22.89
CA ASN A 65 7.39 9.48 -21.74
C ASN A 65 7.05 8.53 -20.58
N LEU A 66 5.79 8.11 -20.48
CA LEU A 66 5.29 7.21 -19.41
C LEU A 66 5.32 5.73 -19.78
N SER A 67 5.66 5.39 -21.02
CA SER A 67 5.76 4.01 -21.51
C SER A 67 7.07 3.33 -21.14
#